data_AF-A0A314YC58-F1
#
_entry.id   AF-A0A314YC58-F1
#
_cell.length_a   1.000
_cell.length_b   1.000
_cell.length_c   1.000
_cell.angle_alpha   90.00
_cell.angle_beta   90.00
_cell.angle_gamma   90.00
#
_symmetry.space_group_name_H-M   'P 1'
#
loop_
_entity.id
_entity.type
_entity.pdbx_description
1 polymer ?
#
loop_
_entity_poly.entity_id
_entity_poly.type
_entity_poly.pdbx_seq_one_letter_code
_entity_poly.pdbx_strand_id
1 'polypeptide(L)'
;MAALSTSSPMLNIDTNSPDVDKLSYEIFSILENNFLFGYNNNGSTGANVNPTAQNLLSDPKPTNLSTPLHHMHSSKHFTGKVRVLAIDAAGATDGLLAANSLAHLESSLRRKSGNPNATISDFFDVVSGSGSGGILAALLFTRGSKDGSTRPMFTAQEALNFLLDNRRRIFRSSPGGIFRRVFRPTRAEKEREKLFRKTFGDQLSLKDTLKSVLIPCYDMSSRAPFLFSRADAVEMEGTISR
;
A
#
# COMPACT_ATOMS: atom_id res chain seq x y z
N MET A 1 -3.89 54.90 -7.99
CA MET A 1 -5.24 54.80 -8.59
C MET A 1 -5.16 53.71 -9.66
N ALA A 2 -5.77 52.54 -9.61
CA ALA A 2 -6.61 51.86 -8.63
C ALA A 2 -6.40 50.34 -8.82
N ALA A 3 -6.59 49.57 -7.75
CA ALA A 3 -6.63 48.11 -7.77
C ALA A 3 -7.93 47.61 -8.42
N LEU A 4 -7.89 46.43 -9.04
CA LEU A 4 -9.08 45.60 -9.20
C LEU A 4 -8.73 44.15 -8.86
N SER A 5 -9.21 43.81 -7.67
CA SER A 5 -9.35 42.48 -7.10
C SER A 5 -10.44 41.72 -7.84
N THR A 6 -10.17 40.47 -8.21
CA THR A 6 -11.22 39.49 -8.53
C THR A 6 -10.98 38.24 -7.70
N SER A 7 -11.66 38.19 -6.55
CA SER A 7 -11.78 37.01 -5.69
C SER A 7 -12.59 35.92 -6.40
N SER A 8 -12.00 34.73 -6.58
CA SER A 8 -12.76 33.52 -6.91
C SER A 8 -13.44 33.00 -5.63
N PRO A 9 -14.69 32.51 -5.69
CA PRO A 9 -15.35 31.96 -4.52
C PRO A 9 -14.70 30.63 -4.15
N MET A 10 -14.04 30.58 -2.99
CA MET A 10 -13.68 29.31 -2.36
C MET A 10 -14.98 28.60 -2.01
N LEU A 11 -15.21 27.43 -2.64
CA LEU A 11 -16.21 26.49 -2.19
C LEU A 11 -15.81 26.04 -0.79
N ASN A 12 -16.52 26.56 0.20
CA ASN A 12 -16.43 26.15 1.58
C ASN A 12 -17.13 24.79 1.68
N ILE A 13 -16.37 23.71 1.48
CA ILE A 13 -16.87 22.36 1.69
C ILE A 13 -16.69 22.09 3.19
N ASP A 14 -17.80 22.08 3.90
CA ASP A 14 -17.86 21.71 5.32
C ASP A 14 -17.26 20.32 5.49
N THR A 15 -16.07 20.27 6.09
CA THR A 15 -15.25 19.05 6.27
C THR A 15 -15.78 18.11 7.35
N ASN A 16 -16.98 18.37 7.88
CA ASN A 16 -17.72 17.53 8.81
C ASN A 16 -18.91 16.84 8.15
N SER A 17 -18.97 16.78 6.81
CA SER A 17 -20.02 16.03 6.14
C SER A 17 -19.80 14.52 6.33
N PRO A 18 -20.82 13.75 6.77
CA PRO A 18 -20.79 12.28 6.79
C PRO A 18 -20.49 11.67 5.40
N ASP A 19 -20.54 12.47 4.34
CA ASP A 19 -20.21 12.05 2.98
C ASP A 19 -18.71 11.73 2.77
N VAL A 20 -17.79 12.31 3.55
CA VAL A 20 -16.33 12.08 3.37
C VAL A 20 -15.90 10.75 3.99
N ASP A 21 -16.47 10.39 5.14
CA ASP A 21 -16.29 9.07 5.77
C ASP A 21 -16.93 7.99 4.92
N LYS A 22 -18.11 8.28 4.35
CA LYS A 22 -18.78 7.42 3.38
C LYS A 22 -17.94 7.24 2.12
N LEU A 23 -17.33 8.29 1.57
CA LEU A 23 -16.49 8.20 0.36
C LEU A 23 -15.23 7.36 0.61
N SER A 24 -14.60 7.51 1.78
CA SER A 24 -13.42 6.72 2.14
C SER A 24 -13.81 5.24 2.30
N TYR A 25 -14.90 4.97 3.02
CA TYR A 25 -15.47 3.63 3.13
C TYR A 25 -15.88 3.07 1.76
N GLU A 26 -16.45 3.88 0.87
CA GLU A 26 -16.80 3.47 -0.49
C GLU A 26 -15.57 3.16 -1.34
N ILE A 27 -14.49 3.96 -1.26
CA ILE A 27 -13.24 3.69 -1.98
C ILE A 27 -12.65 2.36 -1.49
N PHE A 28 -12.54 2.17 -0.17
CA PHE A 28 -12.01 0.93 0.39
C PHE A 28 -12.95 -0.25 0.14
N SER A 29 -14.28 -0.08 0.23
CA SER A 29 -15.27 -1.11 -0.10
C SER A 29 -15.30 -1.47 -1.58
N ILE A 30 -15.08 -0.51 -2.50
CA ILE A 30 -15.00 -0.75 -3.94
C ILE A 30 -13.71 -1.52 -4.26
N LEU A 31 -12.60 -1.16 -3.63
CA LEU A 31 -11.34 -1.89 -3.74
C LEU A 31 -11.48 -3.30 -3.15
N GLU A 32 -12.13 -3.44 -2.00
CA GLU A 32 -12.41 -4.71 -1.32
C GLU A 32 -13.33 -5.61 -2.15
N ASN A 33 -14.47 -5.12 -2.64
CA ASN A 33 -15.46 -5.95 -3.33
C ASN A 33 -15.15 -6.23 -4.80
N ASN A 34 -14.50 -5.29 -5.53
CA ASN A 34 -14.26 -5.49 -6.97
C ASN A 34 -12.84 -5.96 -7.28
N PHE A 35 -11.87 -5.80 -6.36
CA PHE A 35 -10.48 -6.15 -6.60
C PHE A 35 -9.88 -7.10 -5.55
N LEU A 36 -10.33 -7.07 -4.30
CA LEU A 36 -9.71 -7.81 -3.19
C LEU A 36 -10.42 -9.13 -2.85
N PHE A 37 -11.76 -9.20 -2.94
CA PHE A 37 -12.55 -10.37 -2.55
C PHE A 37 -13.73 -10.64 -3.51
N GLY A 38 -13.47 -11.16 -4.73
CA GLY A 38 -14.55 -11.82 -5.48
C GLY A 38 -14.45 -11.88 -7.00
N TYR A 39 -13.54 -12.69 -7.55
CA TYR A 39 -13.83 -13.40 -8.81
C TYR A 39 -14.65 -14.66 -8.47
N ASN A 40 -15.94 -14.48 -8.17
CA ASN A 40 -16.88 -15.61 -8.13
C ASN A 40 -17.37 -15.92 -9.55
N ASN A 41 -16.51 -16.55 -10.35
CA ASN A 41 -16.98 -17.34 -11.49
C ASN A 41 -17.02 -18.81 -11.08
N ASN A 42 -18.10 -19.19 -10.40
CA ASN A 42 -18.53 -20.57 -10.42
C ASN A 42 -18.95 -20.92 -11.84
N GLY A 43 -18.13 -21.71 -12.53
CA GLY A 43 -18.57 -22.43 -13.71
C GLY A 43 -19.71 -23.37 -13.31
N SER A 44 -20.94 -23.04 -13.72
CA SER A 44 -22.01 -24.00 -13.95
C SER A 44 -22.99 -23.41 -14.95
N THR A 45 -22.72 -23.62 -16.24
CA THR A 45 -23.74 -23.58 -17.27
C THR A 45 -24.74 -24.70 -17.01
N GLY A 46 -25.97 -24.34 -16.67
CA GLY A 46 -27.13 -25.23 -16.78
C GLY A 46 -28.08 -25.17 -15.59
N ALA A 47 -29.02 -24.22 -15.61
CA ALA A 47 -30.46 -24.47 -15.44
C ALA A 47 -31.22 -23.15 -15.26
N ASN A 48 -32.22 -22.96 -16.12
CA ASN A 48 -33.35 -22.04 -15.97
C ASN A 48 -33.94 -22.03 -14.56
N VAL A 49 -34.18 -20.85 -13.96
CA VAL A 49 -35.47 -20.48 -13.33
C VAL A 49 -35.65 -18.94 -13.39
N ASN A 50 -36.84 -18.54 -13.84
CA ASN A 50 -37.35 -17.16 -13.97
C ASN A 50 -37.57 -16.43 -12.63
N PRO A 51 -37.73 -15.08 -12.64
CA PRO A 51 -37.92 -14.27 -11.44
C PRO A 51 -39.40 -14.26 -11.01
N THR A 52 -39.68 -14.37 -9.72
CA THR A 52 -41.00 -13.99 -9.17
C THR A 52 -40.82 -13.34 -7.81
N ALA A 53 -41.30 -12.10 -7.72
CA ALA A 53 -41.37 -11.30 -6.51
C ALA A 53 -42.36 -11.90 -5.50
N GLN A 54 -41.99 -11.98 -4.22
CA GLN A 54 -42.94 -11.92 -3.10
C GLN A 54 -42.33 -11.20 -1.90
N ASN A 55 -43.02 -10.12 -1.51
CA ASN A 55 -42.96 -9.45 -0.21
C ASN A 55 -43.10 -10.45 0.94
N LEU A 56 -42.24 -10.38 1.96
CA LEU A 56 -42.62 -10.61 3.35
C LEU A 56 -41.75 -9.74 4.28
N LEU A 57 -42.43 -8.80 4.95
CA LEU A 57 -41.92 -8.06 6.11
C LEU A 57 -41.73 -9.02 7.29
N SER A 58 -40.59 -8.92 7.98
CA SER A 58 -40.51 -9.09 9.43
C SER A 58 -39.14 -8.62 9.94
N ASP A 59 -39.13 -7.50 10.66
CA ASP A 59 -38.05 -7.11 11.57
C ASP A 59 -37.82 -8.19 12.64
N PRO A 60 -36.59 -8.28 13.17
CA PRO A 60 -36.49 -8.11 14.61
C PRO A 60 -35.38 -7.14 15.06
N LYS A 61 -35.81 -6.29 15.99
CA LYS A 61 -35.15 -5.41 16.95
C LYS A 61 -33.74 -5.83 17.43
N PRO A 62 -32.83 -4.85 17.72
CA PRO A 62 -31.44 -5.11 18.07
C PRO A 62 -31.28 -5.59 19.52
N THR A 63 -30.59 -6.71 19.72
CA THR A 63 -30.09 -7.13 21.04
C THR A 63 -28.77 -6.46 21.34
N ASN A 64 -28.79 -5.60 22.38
CA ASN A 64 -27.63 -5.03 23.04
C ASN A 64 -26.68 -6.13 23.52
N LEU A 65 -25.44 -6.13 23.03
CA LEU A 65 -24.32 -6.78 23.72
C LEU A 65 -23.20 -5.76 23.88
N SER A 66 -23.23 -5.10 25.02
CA SER A 66 -22.15 -4.28 25.54
C SER A 66 -20.96 -5.16 25.91
N THR A 67 -19.85 -5.02 25.20
CA THR A 67 -18.52 -5.41 25.69
C THR A 67 -17.55 -4.22 25.57
N PRO A 68 -16.66 -4.00 26.54
CA PRO A 68 -15.92 -2.76 26.68
C PRO A 68 -14.56 -2.85 25.96
N LEU A 69 -14.42 -2.22 24.80
CA LEU A 69 -13.13 -2.02 24.14
C LEU A 69 -12.46 -0.72 24.64
N HIS A 70 -12.01 -0.75 25.90
CA HIS A 70 -11.04 0.20 26.42
C HIS A 70 -9.63 -0.23 26.01
N HIS A 71 -9.18 0.19 24.82
CA HIS A 71 -7.80 0.57 24.46
C HIS A 71 -7.64 0.54 22.94
N MET A 72 -8.24 1.52 22.27
CA MET A 72 -7.78 1.90 20.94
C MET A 72 -7.09 3.24 21.10
N HIS A 73 -5.76 3.21 21.09
CA HIS A 73 -4.95 4.43 21.14
C HIS A 73 -5.41 5.37 20.04
N SER A 74 -6.04 6.47 20.48
CA SER A 74 -6.30 7.72 19.76
C SER A 74 -6.27 7.59 18.24
N SER A 75 -7.41 7.22 17.66
CA SER A 75 -7.70 7.56 16.27
C SER A 75 -7.68 9.09 16.17
N LYS A 76 -6.51 9.65 15.88
CA LYS A 76 -6.42 11.02 15.36
C LYS A 76 -7.26 11.03 14.08
N HIS A 77 -8.49 11.51 14.20
CA HIS A 77 -9.37 11.81 13.09
C HIS A 77 -8.56 12.53 12.01
N PHE A 78 -8.48 11.95 10.81
CA PHE A 78 -7.76 12.55 9.70
C PHE A 78 -8.68 13.60 9.05
N THR A 79 -8.80 14.77 9.68
CA THR A 79 -9.58 15.91 9.17
C THR A 79 -8.80 16.63 8.05
N GLY A 80 -8.41 15.91 6.99
CA GLY A 80 -7.49 16.42 5.97
C GLY A 80 -7.46 15.63 4.65
N LYS A 81 -6.78 16.19 3.65
CA LYS A 81 -6.57 15.56 2.33
C LYS A 81 -5.65 14.35 2.44
N VAL A 82 -6.08 13.19 1.94
CA VAL A 82 -5.25 11.98 1.87
C VAL A 82 -4.19 12.15 0.78
N ARG A 83 -2.92 11.90 1.12
CA ARG A 83 -1.80 12.02 0.17
C ARG A 83 -1.29 10.63 -0.20
N VAL A 84 -1.38 10.31 -1.49
CA VAL A 84 -0.98 9.01 -2.04
C VAL A 84 0.29 9.16 -2.86
N LEU A 85 1.27 8.29 -2.62
CA LEU A 85 2.47 8.15 -3.45
C LEU A 85 2.37 6.86 -4.28
N ALA A 86 2.35 6.97 -5.60
CA ALA A 86 2.41 5.83 -6.50
C ALA A 86 3.77 5.79 -7.22
N ILE A 87 4.45 4.65 -7.16
CA ILE A 87 5.79 4.46 -7.73
C ILE A 87 5.71 3.36 -8.78
N ASP A 88 5.59 3.76 -10.04
CA ASP A 88 5.70 2.85 -11.17
C ASP A 88 7.15 2.79 -11.66
N ALA A 89 7.76 1.60 -11.60
CA ALA A 89 9.12 1.41 -12.06
C ALA A 89 9.38 -0.06 -12.43
N ALA A 90 9.66 -0.32 -13.71
CA ALA A 90 9.98 -1.64 -14.21
C ALA A 90 11.49 -1.81 -14.43
N GLY A 91 12.10 -2.76 -13.71
CA GLY A 91 13.51 -3.11 -13.93
C GLY A 91 14.50 -2.03 -13.49
N ALA A 92 15.74 -2.14 -13.98
CA ALA A 92 16.88 -1.42 -13.40
C ALA A 92 16.89 0.08 -13.71
N THR A 93 16.60 0.46 -14.96
CA THR A 93 16.72 1.84 -15.42
C THR A 93 15.62 2.69 -14.79
N ASP A 94 14.38 2.26 -14.90
CA ASP A 94 13.23 2.98 -14.34
C ASP A 94 13.28 2.98 -12.81
N GLY A 95 13.77 1.90 -12.20
CA GLY A 95 14.00 1.81 -10.75
C GLY A 95 14.97 2.87 -10.24
N LEU A 96 16.09 3.09 -10.95
CA LEU A 96 17.06 4.13 -10.59
C LEU A 96 16.52 5.54 -10.86
N LEU A 97 15.79 5.73 -11.95
CA LEU A 97 15.14 7.01 -12.24
C LEU A 97 14.13 7.37 -11.15
N ALA A 98 13.24 6.45 -10.79
CA ALA A 98 12.27 6.64 -9.71
C ALA A 98 12.95 6.94 -8.37
N ALA A 99 14.00 6.19 -8.02
CA ALA A 99 14.77 6.43 -6.79
C ALA A 99 15.42 7.82 -6.78
N ASN A 100 15.98 8.27 -7.90
CA ASN A 100 16.56 9.60 -8.02
C ASN A 100 15.50 10.70 -7.90
N SER A 101 14.34 10.52 -8.54
CA SER A 101 13.20 11.42 -8.39
C SER A 101 12.72 11.51 -6.95
N LEU A 102 12.67 10.38 -6.22
CA LEU A 102 12.31 10.34 -4.80
C LEU A 102 13.37 11.06 -3.94
N ALA A 103 14.67 10.90 -4.23
CA ALA A 103 15.74 11.63 -3.53
C ALA A 103 15.63 13.16 -3.71
N HIS A 104 15.32 13.60 -4.93
CA HIS A 104 15.04 15.01 -5.22
C HIS A 104 13.76 15.51 -4.53
N LEU A 105 12.71 14.68 -4.51
CA LEU A 105 11.45 15.00 -3.82
C LEU A 105 11.69 15.17 -2.32
N GLU A 106 12.34 14.20 -1.66
CA GLU A 106 12.64 14.26 -0.23
C GLU A 106 13.49 15.49 0.12
N SER A 107 14.51 15.79 -0.69
CA SER A 107 15.32 17.01 -0.53
C SER A 107 14.49 18.28 -0.64
N SER A 108 13.51 18.31 -1.56
CA SER A 108 12.62 19.45 -1.74
C SER A 108 11.62 19.58 -0.60
N LEU A 109 11.10 18.47 -0.08
CA LEU A 109 10.22 18.42 1.08
C LEU A 109 10.95 18.94 2.33
N ARG A 110 12.18 18.49 2.59
CA ARG A 110 13.02 18.98 3.69
C ARG A 110 13.22 20.50 3.64
N ARG A 111 13.53 21.05 2.47
CA ARG A 111 13.67 22.50 2.28
C ARG A 111 12.35 23.23 2.54
N LYS A 112 11.24 22.76 1.96
CA LYS A 112 9.93 23.41 2.08
C LYS A 112 9.35 23.32 3.50
N SER A 113 9.60 22.24 4.21
CA SER A 113 9.10 22.05 5.57
C SER A 113 10.02 22.65 6.63
N GLY A 114 11.24 23.07 6.28
CA GLY A 114 12.26 23.54 7.23
C GLY A 114 12.80 22.45 8.16
N ASN A 115 12.51 21.17 7.89
CA ASN A 115 12.94 20.04 8.71
C ASN A 115 13.98 19.21 7.94
N PRO A 116 15.27 19.29 8.30
CA PRO A 116 16.33 18.57 7.58
C PRO A 116 16.21 17.05 7.73
N ASN A 117 15.51 16.58 8.75
CA ASN A 117 15.29 15.17 9.01
C ASN A 117 13.99 14.66 8.40
N ALA A 118 13.22 15.47 7.67
CA ALA A 118 11.96 15.01 7.09
C ALA A 118 12.20 13.91 6.04
N THR A 119 11.31 12.92 6.00
CA THR A 119 11.38 11.76 5.11
C THR A 119 10.11 11.66 4.28
N ILE A 120 10.16 10.94 3.15
CA ILE A 120 8.97 10.77 2.29
C ILE A 120 7.75 10.25 3.09
N SER A 121 7.94 9.31 4.01
CA SER A 121 6.86 8.75 4.83
C SER A 121 6.16 9.77 5.75
N ASP A 122 6.77 10.92 6.03
CA ASP A 122 6.16 11.98 6.83
C ASP A 122 5.07 12.76 6.04
N PHE A 123 5.15 12.73 4.71
CA PHE A 123 4.29 13.53 3.82
C PHE A 123 3.25 12.72 3.04
N PHE A 124 3.30 11.39 3.12
CA PHE A 124 2.34 10.53 2.43
C PHE A 124 1.67 9.58 3.43
N ASP A 125 0.37 9.40 3.23
CA ASP A 125 -0.47 8.60 4.10
C ASP A 125 -0.60 7.17 3.57
N VAL A 126 -0.46 7.00 2.24
CA VAL A 126 -0.46 5.71 1.54
C VAL A 126 0.64 5.71 0.48
N VAL A 127 1.31 4.56 0.32
CA VAL A 127 2.22 4.30 -0.80
C VAL A 127 1.80 3.06 -1.57
N SER A 128 1.94 3.11 -2.89
CA SER A 128 1.86 1.95 -3.76
C SER A 128 3.06 1.88 -4.69
N GLY A 129 3.50 0.68 -5.02
CA GLY A 129 4.61 0.50 -5.95
C GLY A 129 4.60 -0.85 -6.65
N SER A 130 4.89 -0.82 -7.96
CA SER A 130 5.02 -2.02 -8.80
C SER A 130 6.48 -2.23 -9.20
N GLY A 131 6.90 -3.49 -9.34
CA GLY A 131 8.27 -3.85 -9.73
C GLY A 131 9.33 -3.27 -8.77
N SER A 132 10.24 -2.47 -9.32
CA SER A 132 11.25 -1.74 -8.54
C SER A 132 10.63 -0.71 -7.59
N GLY A 133 9.47 -0.18 -7.96
CA GLY A 133 8.69 0.74 -7.12
C GLY A 133 8.19 0.08 -5.84
N GLY A 134 7.87 -1.22 -5.89
CA GLY A 134 7.51 -1.97 -4.68
C GLY A 134 8.69 -2.15 -3.72
N ILE A 135 9.90 -2.35 -4.24
CA ILE A 135 11.13 -2.37 -3.43
C ILE A 135 11.35 -0.99 -2.79
N LEU A 136 11.20 0.09 -3.55
CA LEU A 136 11.34 1.46 -3.03
C LEU A 136 10.29 1.77 -1.97
N ALA A 137 9.03 1.39 -2.19
CA ALA A 137 7.97 1.52 -1.19
C ALA A 137 8.33 0.80 0.11
N ALA A 138 8.83 -0.44 0.03
CA ALA A 138 9.25 -1.20 1.20
C ALA A 138 10.42 -0.52 1.95
N LEU A 139 11.47 -0.08 1.24
CA LEU A 139 12.63 0.58 1.87
C LEU A 139 12.26 1.89 2.59
N LEU A 140 11.35 2.68 1.98
CA LEU A 140 11.00 4.02 2.44
C LEU A 140 9.87 4.06 3.47
N PHE A 141 9.12 2.97 3.65
CA PHE A 141 7.97 2.94 4.56
C PHE A 141 8.05 1.84 5.62
N THR A 142 8.99 0.91 5.54
CA THR A 142 9.25 -0.05 6.63
C THR A 142 9.95 0.64 7.79
N ARG A 143 9.54 0.36 9.03
CA ARG A 143 10.18 0.91 10.23
C ARG A 143 11.63 0.45 10.35
N GLY A 144 12.53 1.36 10.72
CA GLY A 144 13.91 1.02 11.01
C GLY A 144 14.04 0.13 12.27
N SER A 145 15.01 -0.79 12.26
CA SER A 145 15.22 -1.83 13.29
C SER A 145 15.73 -1.35 14.66
N LYS A 146 15.70 -0.05 14.95
CA LYS A 146 16.03 0.48 16.28
C LYS A 146 14.73 0.59 17.07
N ASP A 147 14.66 -0.09 18.22
CA ASP A 147 13.46 -0.16 19.04
C ASP A 147 12.81 1.23 19.25
N GLY A 148 11.54 1.34 18.86
CA GLY A 148 10.75 2.57 18.97
C GLY A 148 10.98 3.60 17.84
N SER A 149 11.83 3.31 16.85
CA SER A 149 12.03 4.19 15.69
C SER A 149 10.70 4.50 14.99
N THR A 150 10.39 5.79 14.86
CA THR A 150 9.36 6.33 13.96
C THR A 150 9.91 6.65 12.58
N ARG A 151 11.18 6.30 12.33
CA ARG A 151 11.89 6.57 11.08
C ARG A 151 11.82 5.37 10.13
N PRO A 152 11.78 5.63 8.83
CA PRO A 152 11.89 4.58 7.84
C PRO A 152 13.28 3.94 7.88
N MET A 153 13.38 2.72 7.37
CA MET A 153 14.64 1.98 7.29
C MET A 153 15.66 2.71 6.41
N PHE A 154 15.20 3.38 5.35
CA PHE A 154 16.02 4.16 4.43
C PHE A 154 15.42 5.56 4.24
N THR A 155 16.28 6.56 4.15
CA THR A 155 15.99 7.82 3.45
C THR A 155 15.94 7.59 1.94
N ALA A 156 15.37 8.54 1.19
CA ALA A 156 15.29 8.42 -0.27
C ALA A 156 16.68 8.33 -0.94
N GLN A 157 17.68 9.04 -0.39
CA GLN A 157 19.06 8.97 -0.88
C GLN A 157 19.70 7.61 -0.58
N GLU A 158 19.49 7.06 0.60
CA GLU A 158 20.02 5.73 0.95
C GLU A 158 19.35 4.64 0.10
N ALA A 159 18.06 4.76 -0.21
CA ALA A 159 17.36 3.84 -1.10
C ALA A 159 17.91 3.87 -2.53
N LEU A 160 18.24 5.06 -3.05
CA LEU A 160 18.94 5.20 -4.34
C LEU A 160 20.31 4.51 -4.30
N ASN A 161 21.11 4.77 -3.27
CA ASN A 161 22.43 4.15 -3.12
C ASN A 161 22.31 2.63 -3.00
N PHE A 162 21.32 2.13 -2.26
CA PHE A 162 21.05 0.69 -2.14
C PHE A 162 20.76 0.04 -3.50
N LEU A 163 19.95 0.68 -4.35
CA LEU A 163 19.69 0.18 -5.70
C LEU A 163 20.93 0.22 -6.60
N LEU A 164 21.78 1.26 -6.48
CA LEU A 164 23.04 1.36 -7.22
C LEU A 164 24.01 0.23 -6.84
N ASP A 165 24.25 0.07 -5.53
CA ASP A 165 25.19 -0.91 -4.98
C ASP A 165 24.74 -2.35 -5.27
N ASN A 166 23.43 -2.58 -5.27
CA ASN A 166 22.84 -3.90 -5.47
C ASN A 166 22.23 -4.11 -6.86
N ARG A 167 22.46 -3.20 -7.82
CA ARG A 167 21.85 -3.22 -9.16
C ARG A 167 21.94 -4.61 -9.82
N ARG A 168 23.13 -5.19 -9.80
CA ARG A 168 23.42 -6.51 -10.39
C ARG A 168 22.83 -7.69 -9.62
N ARG A 169 22.37 -7.50 -8.38
CA ARG A 169 21.71 -8.55 -7.58
C ARG A 169 20.19 -8.46 -7.68
N ILE A 170 19.66 -7.22 -7.70
CA ILE A 170 18.23 -6.95 -7.78
C ILE A 170 17.69 -7.22 -9.20
N PHE A 171 18.40 -6.74 -10.23
CA PHE A 171 17.90 -6.75 -11.61
C PHE A 171 18.50 -7.84 -12.49
N ARG A 172 19.21 -8.82 -11.91
CA ARG A 172 19.80 -9.90 -12.69
C ARG A 172 18.71 -10.81 -13.24
N SER A 173 18.55 -10.78 -14.56
CA SER A 173 17.81 -11.83 -15.24
C SER A 173 18.71 -13.06 -15.43
N SER A 174 18.22 -14.24 -15.09
CA SER A 174 18.91 -15.48 -15.47
C SER A 174 18.81 -15.64 -17.00
N PRO A 175 19.90 -16.00 -17.70
CA PRO A 175 19.87 -16.24 -19.16
C PRO A 175 19.07 -17.49 -19.56
N GLY A 176 18.49 -18.23 -18.60
CA GLY A 176 17.59 -19.35 -18.89
C GLY A 176 16.19 -18.86 -19.24
N GLY A 177 15.60 -19.40 -20.31
CA GLY A 177 14.25 -19.10 -20.76
C GLY A 177 13.19 -19.28 -19.67
N ILE A 178 12.04 -18.62 -19.85
CA ILE A 178 10.92 -18.52 -18.89
C ILE A 178 10.53 -19.90 -18.32
N PHE A 179 10.52 -20.94 -19.15
CA PHE A 179 10.22 -22.32 -18.75
C PHE A 179 11.13 -22.84 -17.63
N ARG A 180 12.44 -22.52 -17.62
CA ARG A 180 13.36 -23.01 -16.59
C ARG A 180 13.15 -22.35 -15.22
N ARG A 181 12.60 -21.12 -15.21
CA ARG A 181 12.29 -20.36 -13.99
C ARG A 181 11.08 -20.94 -13.25
N VAL A 182 10.12 -21.48 -13.98
CA VAL A 182 8.90 -22.09 -13.41
C VAL A 182 9.23 -23.36 -12.62
N PHE A 183 10.22 -24.15 -13.05
CA PHE A 183 10.52 -25.44 -12.40
C PHE A 183 11.48 -25.32 -11.20
N ARG A 184 12.38 -24.33 -11.14
CA ARG A 184 13.31 -24.15 -10.00
C ARG A 184 13.74 -22.68 -9.84
N PRO A 185 13.88 -22.18 -8.59
CA PRO A 185 14.47 -20.88 -8.34
C PRO A 185 15.91 -20.85 -8.88
N THR A 186 16.17 -19.89 -9.75
CA THR A 186 17.48 -19.62 -10.32
C THR A 186 18.44 -19.12 -9.23
N ARG A 187 19.74 -19.27 -9.47
CA ARG A 187 20.78 -18.71 -8.57
C ARG A 187 20.57 -17.20 -8.34
N ALA A 188 20.10 -16.48 -9.36
CA ALA A 188 19.82 -15.04 -9.26
C ALA A 188 18.69 -14.76 -8.25
N GLU A 189 17.61 -15.54 -8.28
CA GLU A 189 16.49 -15.39 -7.34
C GLU A 189 16.92 -15.65 -5.90
N LYS A 190 17.72 -16.69 -5.66
CA LYS A 190 18.27 -16.99 -4.32
C LYS A 190 19.17 -15.86 -3.80
N GLU A 191 20.01 -15.27 -4.66
CA GLU A 191 20.89 -14.17 -4.26
C GLU A 191 20.12 -12.87 -3.97
N ARG A 192 19.00 -12.67 -4.67
CA ARG A 192 18.06 -11.56 -4.44
C ARG A 192 17.27 -11.76 -3.14
N GLU A 193 16.77 -12.97 -2.89
CA GLU A 193 16.10 -13.33 -1.64
C GLU A 193 17.04 -13.14 -0.44
N LYS A 194 18.27 -13.65 -0.52
CA LYS A 194 19.30 -13.42 0.52
C LYS A 194 19.60 -11.94 0.74
N LEU A 195 19.61 -11.13 -0.32
CA LEU A 195 19.80 -9.69 -0.20
C LEU A 195 18.66 -9.06 0.61
N PHE A 196 17.42 -9.31 0.22
CA PHE A 196 16.26 -8.75 0.91
C PHE A 196 16.12 -9.26 2.34
N ARG A 197 16.41 -10.54 2.59
CA ARG A 197 16.42 -11.09 3.94
C ARG A 197 17.50 -10.47 4.82
N LYS A 198 18.66 -10.11 4.24
CA LYS A 198 19.69 -9.36 4.96
C LYS A 198 19.26 -7.92 5.23
N THR A 199 18.53 -7.30 4.32
CA THR A 199 18.04 -5.91 4.44
C THR A 199 16.88 -5.78 5.42
N PHE A 200 15.86 -6.62 5.29
CA PHE A 200 14.62 -6.57 6.06
C PHE A 200 14.60 -7.54 7.26
N GLY A 201 15.54 -8.48 7.35
CA GLY A 201 15.46 -9.55 8.35
C GLY A 201 14.33 -10.54 8.06
N ASP A 202 14.14 -11.48 8.99
CA ASP A 202 13.15 -12.55 8.89
C ASP A 202 11.82 -12.23 9.61
N GLN A 203 11.83 -11.21 10.45
CA GLN A 203 10.70 -10.89 11.35
C GLN A 203 9.84 -9.73 10.84
N LEU A 204 10.34 -8.94 9.89
CA LEU A 204 9.60 -7.80 9.36
C LEU A 204 8.52 -8.27 8.38
N SER A 205 7.33 -7.69 8.55
CA SER A 205 6.19 -7.89 7.68
C SER A 205 5.55 -6.54 7.33
N LEU A 206 4.53 -6.54 6.46
CA LEU A 206 3.86 -5.29 6.08
C LEU A 206 3.20 -4.57 7.25
N LYS A 207 2.88 -5.26 8.35
CA LYS A 207 2.34 -4.64 9.57
C LYS A 207 3.31 -3.65 10.22
N ASP A 208 4.60 -3.91 10.03
CA ASP A 208 5.73 -3.14 10.58
C ASP A 208 6.08 -1.91 9.73
N THR A 209 5.20 -1.53 8.79
CA THR A 209 5.34 -0.30 8.01
C THR A 209 4.75 0.90 8.78
N LEU A 210 5.32 2.09 8.52
CA LEU A 210 4.95 3.36 9.14
C LEU A 210 3.57 3.86 8.70
N LYS A 211 3.17 3.52 7.47
CA LYS A 211 1.96 3.96 6.77
C LYS A 211 1.38 2.81 5.96
N SER A 212 0.21 2.99 5.37
CA SER A 212 -0.38 1.97 4.50
C SER A 212 0.47 1.77 3.25
N VAL A 213 0.84 0.52 2.99
CA VAL A 213 1.60 0.08 1.80
C VAL A 213 0.73 -0.85 0.97
N LEU A 214 0.72 -0.65 -0.35
CA LEU A 214 -0.05 -1.42 -1.33
C LEU A 214 0.85 -1.91 -2.47
N ILE A 215 1.19 -3.19 -2.53
CA ILE A 215 2.04 -3.76 -3.57
C ILE A 215 1.21 -4.66 -4.49
N PRO A 216 0.81 -4.17 -5.69
CA PRO A 216 0.08 -4.99 -6.65
C PRO A 216 0.98 -6.10 -7.20
N CYS A 217 0.41 -7.29 -7.35
CA CYS A 217 1.01 -8.49 -7.88
C CYS A 217 0.00 -9.25 -8.73
N TYR A 218 0.49 -10.21 -9.52
CA TYR A 218 -0.36 -11.13 -10.28
C TYR A 218 0.00 -12.56 -9.88
N ASP A 219 -0.96 -13.30 -9.33
CA ASP A 219 -0.74 -14.70 -8.98
C ASP A 219 -1.05 -15.58 -10.19
N MET A 220 -0.02 -16.24 -10.70
CA MET A 220 -0.13 -17.15 -11.83
C MET A 220 -0.94 -18.42 -11.52
N SER A 221 -1.03 -18.80 -10.24
CA SER A 221 -1.72 -20.02 -9.81
C SER A 221 -3.24 -19.82 -9.87
N SER A 222 -3.73 -18.74 -9.25
CA SER A 222 -5.13 -18.33 -9.31
C SER A 222 -5.51 -17.62 -10.61
N ARG A 223 -4.54 -17.10 -11.38
CA ARG A 223 -4.74 -16.24 -12.55
C ARG A 223 -5.52 -14.96 -12.22
N ALA A 224 -5.27 -14.40 -11.04
CA ALA A 224 -5.95 -13.22 -10.55
C ALA A 224 -4.95 -12.15 -10.08
N PRO A 225 -5.33 -10.86 -10.14
CA PRO A 225 -4.59 -9.83 -9.42
C PRO A 225 -4.61 -10.13 -7.92
N PHE A 226 -3.51 -9.83 -7.26
CA PHE A 226 -3.36 -9.92 -5.81
C PHE A 226 -2.74 -8.63 -5.30
N LEU A 227 -3.23 -8.09 -4.19
CA LEU A 227 -2.70 -6.88 -3.59
C LEU A 227 -2.12 -7.22 -2.22
N PHE A 228 -0.81 -7.08 -2.05
CA PHE A 228 -0.24 -7.12 -0.72
C PHE A 228 -0.52 -5.79 -0.03
N SER A 229 -1.33 -5.82 1.03
CA SER A 229 -1.63 -4.63 1.84
C SER A 229 -1.21 -4.80 3.31
N ARG A 230 -1.02 -3.67 3.99
CA ARG A 230 -0.81 -3.67 5.45
C ARG A 230 -2.04 -4.17 6.22
N ALA A 231 -3.24 -3.87 5.73
CA ALA A 231 -4.49 -4.25 6.41
C ALA A 231 -4.63 -5.77 6.46
N ASP A 232 -4.46 -6.45 5.33
CA ASP A 232 -4.52 -7.92 5.24
C ASP A 232 -3.50 -8.59 6.18
N ALA A 233 -2.30 -8.01 6.28
CA ALA A 233 -1.24 -8.53 7.15
C ALA A 233 -1.58 -8.44 8.65
N VAL A 234 -2.39 -7.45 9.05
CA VAL A 234 -2.87 -7.31 10.44
C VAL A 234 -4.02 -8.28 10.73
N GLU A 235 -4.91 -8.53 9.75
CA GLU A 235 -6.08 -9.41 9.91
C GLU A 235 -5.73 -10.91 10.00
N MET A 236 -4.71 -11.37 9.27
CA MET A 236 -4.30 -12.78 9.30
C MET A 236 -3.80 -13.26 10.68
N GLU A 237 -3.27 -12.38 11.52
CA GLU A 237 -2.83 -12.72 12.89
C GLU A 237 -4.01 -12.89 13.86
N GLY A 238 -5.11 -12.16 13.64
CA GLY A 238 -6.35 -12.30 14.41
C GLY A 238 -7.10 -13.61 14.14
N THR A 239 -6.85 -14.24 12.99
CA THR A 239 -7.55 -15.48 12.57
C THR A 239 -6.84 -16.75 13.07
N ILE A 240 -5.55 -16.68 13.41
CA ILE A 240 -4.78 -17.82 13.96
C ILE A 240 -5.01 -18.01 15.47
N SER A 241 -5.78 -17.13 16.12
CA SER A 241 -6.10 -17.18 17.55
C SER A 241 -7.54 -17.63 17.86
N ARG A 242 -8.21 -18.34 16.95
CA ARG A 242 -9.52 -18.97 17.19
C ARG A 242 -9.50 -20.46 16.91
#